data_AF-A0A2T9Z534-F1
#
_entry.id   AF-A0A2T9Z534-F1
#
_cell.length_a   1.000
_cell.length_b   1.000
_cell.length_c   1.000
_cell.angle_alpha   90.00
_cell.angle_beta   90.00
_cell.angle_gamma   90.00
#
_symmetry.space_group_name_H-M   'P 1'
#
loop_
_entity.id
_entity.type
_entity.pdbx_description
1 polymer ?
#
loop_
_entity_poly.entity_id
_entity_poly.type
_entity_poly.pdbx_seq_one_letter_code
_entity_poly.pdbx_strand_id
1 'polypeptide(L)'
;MEKFVQRQLVLINKEFQCYLKEMKHLRKDESPIGLQKVGLALINLRIISQENGFLDTIDVELEASISSNRLPQNQFKVDDLVIFQAKADEKKSKDDDNLLSGVVLKSNDYKISISTDNEIPYEWNNICTIIKVSSDITYTRMIQALKKLLLKVQKNNGMSIEPLESVLLGQSLPTFNTADNSEILSGDIDGFYSRNLNQSQMDAVKLALSAKETGKTHTIVEIIKQLEAKNLKVLVCGPSNISVDNIAEKLIENSVECVRIGHPAKVLKSVSILSTLSGADSEKIKSLKFDVVVIDEAGQTLEAECWIAINKGEKLILAGDHLQLPPTVKSQDAENNQNDYRKDLLKHYIPESKGEQINIKKIEDFCSSTLYMTLFERMMLMYGSSISKMLTTQYRMNEEIMKFSSKHLYENKLIAHQSNRSHLLSENKGIESTKETSVPLIFIDTEYDSDYIESSKSSDFSIGKDKQGLMGASSKYNRGEANLVAKHVKLLSEAGVPQSDIAVISPYNAQVRAVKTVLHKEYPDIEVGSVDGFQGREKDVSIGSMFVSAFKKVRENFQHLK
;
A
#
# COMPACT_ATOMS: atom_id res chain seq x y z
N MET A 1 -3.83 29.06 -0.70
CA MET A 1 -2.87 28.64 -1.75
C MET A 1 -1.42 28.69 -1.28
N GLU A 2 -0.63 29.76 -1.47
CA GLU A 2 0.84 29.72 -1.25
C GLU A 2 1.27 29.19 0.14
N LYS A 3 0.68 29.70 1.22
CA LYS A 3 0.96 29.26 2.60
C LYS A 3 0.79 27.75 2.80
N PHE A 4 -0.16 27.12 2.10
CA PHE A 4 -0.36 25.67 2.16
C PHE A 4 0.82 24.92 1.51
N VAL A 5 1.23 25.32 0.32
CA VAL A 5 2.35 24.68 -0.41
C VAL A 5 3.67 24.86 0.35
N GLN A 6 3.89 26.05 0.95
CA GLN A 6 5.04 26.30 1.82
C GLN A 6 5.03 25.41 3.08
N ARG A 7 3.87 25.25 3.76
CA ARG A 7 3.71 24.34 4.91
C ARG A 7 4.03 22.89 4.53
N GLN A 8 3.44 22.39 3.44
CA GLN A 8 3.69 21.03 2.94
C GLN A 8 5.16 20.81 2.58
N LEU A 9 5.82 21.79 1.94
CA LEU A 9 7.27 21.73 1.68
C LEU A 9 8.10 21.61 2.97
N VAL A 10 7.77 22.36 4.03
CA VAL A 10 8.48 22.27 5.33
C VAL A 10 8.27 20.89 5.95
N LEU A 11 7.03 20.38 5.98
CA LEU A 11 6.69 19.10 6.58
C LEU A 11 7.35 17.92 5.84
N ILE A 12 7.29 17.88 4.51
CA ILE A 12 7.95 16.84 3.70
C ILE A 12 9.48 16.88 3.86
N ASN A 13 10.08 18.06 4.07
CA ASN A 13 11.50 18.15 4.43
C ASN A 13 11.79 17.64 5.86
N LYS A 14 10.90 17.84 6.85
CA LYS A 14 11.03 17.23 8.20
C LYS A 14 11.05 15.70 8.09
N GLU A 15 10.12 15.14 7.30
CA GLU A 15 10.01 13.69 7.06
C GLU A 15 11.24 13.13 6.34
N PHE A 16 11.63 13.74 5.22
CA PHE A 16 12.80 13.33 4.44
C PHE A 16 14.09 13.36 5.28
N GLN A 17 14.29 14.39 6.11
CA GLN A 17 15.44 14.47 7.01
C GLN A 17 15.36 13.47 8.19
N CYS A 18 14.17 13.02 8.58
CA CYS A 18 14.01 11.93 9.55
C CYS A 18 14.43 10.58 8.92
N TYR A 19 13.88 10.27 7.74
CA TYR A 19 14.23 9.09 6.94
C TYR A 19 15.74 9.01 6.65
N LEU A 20 16.36 10.11 6.22
CA LEU A 20 17.82 10.15 5.98
C LEU A 20 18.65 9.92 7.26
N LYS A 21 18.18 10.36 8.44
CA LYS A 21 18.88 10.11 9.71
C LYS A 21 18.79 8.65 10.13
N GLU A 22 17.59 8.08 10.07
CA GLU A 22 17.33 6.65 10.34
C GLU A 22 18.20 5.77 9.44
N MET A 23 18.17 6.00 8.13
CA MET A 23 18.94 5.21 7.15
C MET A 23 20.46 5.39 7.30
N LYS A 24 20.94 6.56 7.72
CA LYS A 24 22.36 6.79 8.03
C LYS A 24 22.80 6.10 9.32
N HIS A 25 21.96 6.10 10.36
CA HIS A 25 22.24 5.41 11.62
C HIS A 25 22.33 3.90 11.40
N LEU A 26 21.32 3.31 10.74
CA LEU A 26 21.32 1.89 10.37
C LEU A 26 22.56 1.51 9.55
N ARG A 27 22.89 2.24 8.47
CA ARG A 27 24.07 1.90 7.64
C ARG A 27 25.42 2.11 8.31
N LYS A 28 25.51 2.92 9.38
CA LYS A 28 26.77 3.19 10.08
C LYS A 28 27.02 2.21 11.22
N ASP A 29 25.98 1.90 11.98
CA ASP A 29 26.11 1.26 13.29
C ASP A 29 25.62 -0.20 13.30
N GLU A 30 24.92 -0.67 12.26
CA GLU A 30 24.60 -2.10 12.05
C GLU A 30 25.53 -2.78 11.03
N SER A 31 25.88 -4.03 11.30
CA SER A 31 26.56 -4.90 10.32
C SER A 31 25.62 -5.34 9.18
N PRO A 32 26.10 -5.87 8.04
CA PRO A 32 25.24 -6.46 7.02
C PRO A 32 24.29 -7.56 7.55
N ILE A 33 24.71 -8.30 8.59
CA ILE A 33 23.88 -9.28 9.30
C ILE A 33 22.75 -8.59 10.09
N GLY A 34 23.04 -7.43 10.70
CA GLY A 34 22.05 -6.58 11.36
C GLY A 34 21.05 -5.98 10.37
N LEU A 35 21.55 -5.42 9.27
CA LEU A 35 20.74 -4.91 8.16
C LEU A 35 19.83 -5.98 7.55
N GLN A 36 20.29 -7.24 7.44
CA GLN A 36 19.44 -8.34 7.00
C GLN A 36 18.33 -8.69 8.01
N LYS A 37 18.57 -8.59 9.33
CA LYS A 37 17.51 -8.83 10.34
C LYS A 37 16.37 -7.82 10.28
N VAL A 38 16.63 -6.61 9.75
CA VAL A 38 15.60 -5.60 9.45
C VAL A 38 15.17 -5.60 7.98
N GLY A 39 15.72 -6.49 7.15
CA GLY A 39 15.34 -6.66 5.74
C GLY A 39 15.91 -5.62 4.77
N LEU A 40 16.96 -4.88 5.16
CA LEU A 40 17.62 -3.85 4.35
C LEU A 40 18.94 -4.33 3.70
N ALA A 41 19.34 -5.57 3.94
CA ALA A 41 20.43 -6.23 3.23
C ALA A 41 20.06 -7.69 2.92
N LEU A 42 20.70 -8.25 1.90
CA LEU A 42 20.70 -9.67 1.58
C LEU A 42 22.15 -10.12 1.43
N ILE A 43 22.60 -11.02 2.31
CA ILE A 43 23.99 -11.46 2.44
C ILE A 43 24.18 -12.86 1.85
N ASN A 44 25.39 -13.17 1.37
CA ASN A 44 25.74 -14.46 0.75
C ASN A 44 24.80 -14.83 -0.41
N LEU A 45 24.49 -13.85 -1.28
CA LEU A 45 23.80 -14.10 -2.53
C LEU A 45 24.78 -14.69 -3.55
N ARG A 46 24.34 -15.72 -4.29
CA ARG A 46 25.07 -16.29 -5.42
C ARG A 46 24.65 -15.60 -6.71
N ILE A 47 25.61 -15.26 -7.55
CA ILE A 47 25.37 -14.80 -8.93
C ILE A 47 25.00 -16.01 -9.81
N ILE A 48 23.85 -15.95 -10.47
CA ILE A 48 23.33 -16.99 -11.37
C ILE A 48 23.70 -16.68 -12.81
N SER A 49 23.39 -15.46 -13.25
CA SER A 49 23.77 -14.92 -14.56
C SER A 49 24.08 -13.43 -14.48
N GLN A 50 24.85 -12.96 -15.46
CA GLN A 50 25.06 -11.54 -15.79
C GLN A 50 24.86 -11.45 -17.30
N GLU A 51 23.85 -10.70 -17.75
CA GLU A 51 23.43 -10.63 -19.15
C GLU A 51 23.32 -9.17 -19.60
N ASN A 52 23.53 -8.88 -20.89
CA ASN A 52 23.41 -7.51 -21.40
C ASN A 52 21.95 -7.02 -21.32
N GLY A 53 21.73 -5.98 -20.52
CA GLY A 53 20.43 -5.37 -20.26
C GLY A 53 20.04 -4.32 -21.30
N PHE A 54 19.49 -3.19 -20.86
CA PHE A 54 18.92 -2.16 -21.72
C PHE A 54 19.62 -0.81 -21.54
N LEU A 55 20.18 -0.27 -22.63
CA LEU A 55 21.04 0.94 -22.66
C LEU A 55 22.37 0.72 -21.91
N ASP A 56 23.17 -0.22 -22.40
CA ASP A 56 24.55 -0.51 -21.97
C ASP A 56 24.71 -0.93 -20.49
N THR A 57 23.60 -1.26 -19.80
CA THR A 57 23.60 -1.88 -18.47
C THR A 57 23.79 -3.40 -18.56
N ILE A 58 24.14 -4.03 -17.44
CA ILE A 58 24.13 -5.48 -17.22
C ILE A 58 23.03 -5.84 -16.22
N ASP A 59 22.21 -6.81 -16.57
CA ASP A 59 21.16 -7.37 -15.73
C ASP A 59 21.71 -8.62 -15.02
N VAL A 60 21.78 -8.55 -13.69
CA VAL A 60 22.32 -9.60 -12.83
C VAL A 60 21.18 -10.34 -12.13
N GLU A 61 21.17 -11.67 -12.17
CA GLU A 61 20.24 -12.51 -11.42
C GLU A 61 20.94 -13.17 -10.22
N LEU A 62 20.34 -13.05 -9.02
CA LEU A 62 20.89 -13.53 -7.74
C LEU A 62 19.94 -14.47 -7.00
N GLU A 63 20.45 -15.53 -6.34
CA GLU A 63 19.74 -16.39 -5.38
C GLU A 63 20.43 -16.39 -4.00
N ALA A 64 19.78 -16.87 -2.94
CA ALA A 64 20.47 -17.09 -1.66
C ALA A 64 21.34 -18.36 -1.71
N SER A 65 22.63 -18.26 -1.34
CA SER A 65 23.53 -19.43 -1.26
C SER A 65 23.28 -20.32 -0.03
N ILE A 66 22.05 -20.36 0.48
CA ILE A 66 21.59 -21.16 1.63
C ILE A 66 20.81 -22.37 1.07
N SER A 67 20.82 -23.51 1.77
CA SER A 67 20.26 -24.80 1.29
C SER A 67 18.75 -24.81 0.94
N SER A 68 18.02 -23.73 1.19
CA SER A 68 16.62 -23.54 0.78
C SER A 68 16.45 -22.71 -0.50
N ASN A 69 17.52 -22.09 -1.01
CA ASN A 69 17.61 -21.03 -2.05
C ASN A 69 16.70 -19.80 -1.87
N ARG A 70 15.71 -19.86 -0.96
CA ARG A 70 14.78 -18.77 -0.62
C ARG A 70 15.52 -17.60 0.04
N LEU A 71 15.27 -16.39 -0.43
CA LEU A 71 15.80 -15.15 0.13
C LEU A 71 15.26 -14.91 1.55
N PRO A 72 16.09 -14.45 2.50
CA PRO A 72 15.63 -13.91 3.78
C PRO A 72 14.54 -12.83 3.61
N GLN A 73 13.61 -12.74 4.58
CA GLN A 73 12.57 -11.71 4.56
C GLN A 73 13.20 -10.31 4.48
N ASN A 74 12.83 -9.57 3.44
CA ASN A 74 13.49 -8.33 3.08
C ASN A 74 12.47 -7.26 2.63
N GLN A 75 12.96 -6.04 2.38
CA GLN A 75 12.16 -4.88 1.99
C GLN A 75 12.50 -4.36 0.58
N PHE A 76 13.11 -5.19 -0.28
CA PHE A 76 13.49 -4.81 -1.64
C PHE A 76 12.27 -4.88 -2.57
N LYS A 77 12.10 -3.87 -3.42
CA LYS A 77 11.02 -3.66 -4.38
C LYS A 77 11.63 -3.23 -5.70
N VAL A 78 10.87 -3.36 -6.80
CA VAL A 78 11.23 -2.75 -8.09
C VAL A 78 11.47 -1.24 -7.92
N ASP A 79 12.45 -0.70 -8.64
CA ASP A 79 12.97 0.68 -8.55
C ASP A 79 13.76 1.01 -7.26
N ASP A 80 14.05 0.05 -6.37
CA ASP A 80 14.99 0.29 -5.26
C ASP A 80 16.44 0.40 -5.74
N LEU A 81 17.15 1.40 -5.22
CA LEU A 81 18.60 1.53 -5.37
C LEU A 81 19.33 0.58 -4.41
N VAL A 82 20.36 -0.11 -4.90
CA VAL A 82 21.19 -1.03 -4.12
C VAL A 82 22.68 -0.78 -4.35
N ILE A 83 23.49 -1.08 -3.34
CA ILE A 83 24.96 -1.17 -3.45
C ILE A 83 25.37 -2.63 -3.26
N PHE A 84 26.24 -3.09 -4.15
CA PHE A 84 26.88 -4.39 -4.10
C PHE A 84 28.14 -4.33 -3.21
N GLN A 85 28.40 -5.40 -2.46
CA GLN A 85 29.61 -5.58 -1.65
C GLN A 85 30.14 -7.00 -1.81
N ALA A 86 31.47 -7.13 -1.90
CA ALA A 86 32.17 -8.41 -1.83
C ALA A 86 31.96 -9.08 -0.46
N LYS A 87 32.22 -10.39 -0.39
CA LYS A 87 32.18 -11.13 0.88
C LYS A 87 33.26 -10.61 1.84
N ALA A 88 32.88 -10.37 3.10
CA ALA A 88 33.65 -9.59 4.08
C ALA A 88 34.97 -10.22 4.61
N ASP A 89 35.48 -11.28 3.98
CA ASP A 89 36.77 -11.89 4.30
C ASP A 89 37.95 -11.20 3.59
N GLU A 90 37.68 -10.39 2.55
CA GLU A 90 38.70 -9.64 1.84
C GLU A 90 38.98 -8.27 2.49
N LYS A 91 40.25 -7.84 2.42
CA LYS A 91 40.73 -6.65 3.12
C LYS A 91 40.07 -5.39 2.57
N LYS A 92 39.59 -4.52 3.46
CA LYS A 92 39.21 -3.14 3.11
C LYS A 92 40.36 -2.43 2.41
N SER A 93 40.27 -2.27 1.09
CA SER A 93 40.91 -1.18 0.35
C SER A 93 40.38 0.17 0.86
N LYS A 94 41.06 1.27 0.54
CA LYS A 94 40.74 2.60 1.08
C LYS A 94 39.85 3.45 0.17
N ASP A 95 39.43 2.89 -0.95
CA ASP A 95 38.85 3.62 -2.07
C ASP A 95 37.35 3.34 -2.14
N ASP A 96 36.57 4.07 -1.32
CA ASP A 96 35.09 4.03 -1.26
C ASP A 96 34.42 4.65 -2.52
N ASP A 97 35.20 5.13 -3.49
CA ASP A 97 34.71 5.95 -4.61
C ASP A 97 34.08 5.15 -5.78
N ASN A 98 34.34 3.84 -5.89
CA ASN A 98 33.78 2.94 -6.92
C ASN A 98 32.86 1.86 -6.30
N LEU A 99 31.88 2.27 -5.49
CA LEU A 99 30.84 1.39 -4.99
C LEU A 99 29.89 0.98 -6.13
N LEU A 100 30.04 -0.26 -6.62
CA LEU A 100 29.16 -0.84 -7.63
C LEU A 100 27.70 -0.77 -7.15
N SER A 101 26.84 -0.14 -7.94
CA SER A 101 25.46 0.14 -7.59
C SER A 101 24.50 -0.32 -8.70
N GLY A 102 23.22 -0.46 -8.37
CA GLY A 102 22.22 -0.87 -9.33
C GLY A 102 20.78 -0.59 -8.90
N VAL A 103 19.85 -0.92 -9.79
CA VAL A 103 18.41 -0.76 -9.61
C VAL A 103 17.74 -2.13 -9.63
N VAL A 104 16.93 -2.44 -8.62
CA VAL A 104 16.15 -3.69 -8.59
C VAL A 104 15.11 -3.67 -9.72
N LEU A 105 15.25 -4.59 -10.67
CA LEU A 105 14.29 -4.82 -11.76
C LEU A 105 13.14 -5.72 -11.31
N LYS A 106 13.45 -6.74 -10.49
CA LYS A 106 12.50 -7.75 -10.04
C LYS A 106 12.97 -8.36 -8.74
N SER A 107 12.05 -8.72 -7.86
CA SER A 107 12.33 -9.49 -6.63
C SER A 107 11.18 -10.47 -6.40
N ASN A 108 11.51 -11.68 -5.98
CA ASN A 108 10.56 -12.67 -5.45
C ASN A 108 11.20 -13.42 -4.28
N ASP A 109 10.49 -14.39 -3.70
CA ASP A 109 10.96 -15.12 -2.53
C ASP A 109 12.25 -15.92 -2.73
N TYR A 110 12.69 -16.18 -3.97
CA TYR A 110 13.86 -17.03 -4.28
C TYR A 110 14.98 -16.29 -5.01
N LYS A 111 14.64 -15.27 -5.80
CA LYS A 111 15.59 -14.54 -6.64
C LYS A 111 15.33 -13.04 -6.65
N ILE A 112 16.41 -12.29 -6.87
CA ILE A 112 16.37 -10.85 -7.13
C ILE A 112 17.20 -10.52 -8.39
N SER A 113 16.65 -9.68 -9.26
CA SER A 113 17.24 -9.25 -10.53
C SER A 113 17.55 -7.76 -10.47
N ILE A 114 18.77 -7.36 -10.80
CA ILE A 114 19.28 -5.98 -10.62
C ILE A 114 20.00 -5.54 -11.89
N SER A 115 19.63 -4.37 -12.41
CA SER A 115 20.37 -3.69 -13.48
C SER A 115 21.51 -2.88 -12.87
N THR A 116 22.72 -2.96 -13.43
CA THR A 116 23.92 -2.24 -12.98
C THR A 116 24.75 -1.77 -14.17
N ASP A 117 25.54 -0.70 -13.98
CA ASP A 117 26.32 -0.07 -15.06
C ASP A 117 27.60 -0.83 -15.43
N ASN A 118 28.01 -1.82 -14.62
CA ASN A 118 29.26 -2.60 -14.82
C ASN A 118 29.07 -4.06 -14.34
N GLU A 119 29.84 -5.00 -14.88
CA GLU A 119 29.81 -6.40 -14.40
C GLU A 119 30.28 -6.51 -12.94
N ILE A 120 29.69 -7.42 -12.17
CA ILE A 120 30.22 -7.78 -10.85
C ILE A 120 31.55 -8.53 -11.05
N PRO A 121 32.66 -8.09 -10.41
CA PRO A 121 33.98 -8.67 -10.64
C PRO A 121 34.06 -10.17 -10.29
N TYR A 122 34.69 -10.95 -11.15
CA TYR A 122 34.87 -12.40 -11.00
C TYR A 122 35.64 -12.79 -9.73
N GLU A 123 36.49 -11.89 -9.24
CA GLU A 123 37.23 -11.99 -7.98
C GLU A 123 36.31 -12.20 -6.77
N TRP A 124 35.04 -11.78 -6.84
CA TRP A 124 34.07 -11.95 -5.76
C TRP A 124 33.59 -13.41 -5.61
N ASN A 125 34.17 -14.37 -6.35
CA ASN A 125 33.88 -15.80 -6.28
C ASN A 125 32.38 -16.13 -6.47
N ASN A 126 31.69 -15.34 -7.31
CA ASN A 126 30.24 -15.36 -7.53
C ASN A 126 29.38 -15.23 -6.26
N ILE A 127 29.92 -14.66 -5.16
CA ILE A 127 29.18 -14.42 -3.91
C ILE A 127 29.23 -12.93 -3.52
N CYS A 128 28.07 -12.27 -3.50
CA CYS A 128 27.94 -10.87 -3.11
C CYS A 128 27.02 -10.69 -1.88
N THR A 129 27.05 -9.49 -1.34
CA THR A 129 26.02 -8.94 -0.45
C THR A 129 25.44 -7.72 -1.14
N ILE A 130 24.12 -7.52 -1.08
CA ILE A 130 23.48 -6.28 -1.52
C ILE A 130 22.87 -5.55 -0.33
N ILE A 131 23.03 -4.24 -0.31
CA ILE A 131 22.47 -3.36 0.72
C ILE A 131 21.54 -2.35 0.05
N LYS A 132 20.31 -2.26 0.56
CA LYS A 132 19.32 -1.28 0.09
C LYS A 132 19.76 0.14 0.45
N VAL A 133 19.87 0.97 -0.57
CA VAL A 133 20.19 2.39 -0.42
C VAL A 133 18.91 3.16 -0.14
N SER A 134 19.03 4.27 0.58
CA SER A 134 17.95 5.22 0.80
C SER A 134 17.70 6.01 -0.48
N SER A 135 16.76 5.56 -1.32
CA SER A 135 16.30 6.32 -2.49
C SER A 135 15.58 7.58 -2.02
N ASP A 136 16.13 8.75 -2.37
CA ASP A 136 15.47 10.03 -2.14
C ASP A 136 14.45 10.38 -3.23
N ILE A 137 14.42 9.61 -4.33
CA ILE A 137 13.71 9.93 -5.58
C ILE A 137 12.24 10.30 -5.32
N THR A 138 11.51 9.57 -4.48
CA THR A 138 10.11 9.91 -4.16
C THR A 138 9.98 11.21 -3.36
N TYR A 139 10.84 11.47 -2.37
CA TYR A 139 10.86 12.75 -1.64
C TYR A 139 11.26 13.92 -2.55
N THR A 140 12.26 13.72 -3.40
CA THR A 140 12.72 14.68 -4.40
C THR A 140 11.60 14.97 -5.42
N ARG A 141 10.86 13.97 -5.90
CA ARG A 141 9.67 14.14 -6.77
C ARG A 141 8.54 14.88 -6.05
N MET A 142 8.20 14.55 -4.79
CA MET A 142 7.21 15.29 -4.00
C MET A 142 7.58 16.77 -3.85
N ILE A 143 8.85 17.04 -3.48
CA ILE A 143 9.37 18.41 -3.34
C ILE A 143 9.36 19.15 -4.68
N GLN A 144 9.69 18.48 -5.79
CA GLN A 144 9.58 19.06 -7.12
C GLN A 144 8.13 19.33 -7.54
N ALA A 145 7.19 18.42 -7.27
CA ALA A 145 5.77 18.61 -7.56
C ALA A 145 5.16 19.79 -6.79
N LEU A 146 5.45 19.91 -5.50
CA LEU A 146 5.07 21.06 -4.69
C LEU A 146 5.76 22.36 -5.17
N LYS A 147 7.02 22.31 -5.63
CA LYS A 147 7.69 23.49 -6.24
C LYS A 147 7.07 23.88 -7.58
N LYS A 148 6.68 22.92 -8.44
CA LYS A 148 5.94 23.16 -9.70
C LYS A 148 4.63 23.91 -9.40
N LEU A 149 3.87 23.44 -8.41
CA LEU A 149 2.64 24.10 -7.93
C LEU A 149 2.90 25.50 -7.33
N LEU A 150 3.91 25.66 -6.47
CA LEU A 150 4.27 26.95 -5.87
C LEU A 150 4.56 28.01 -6.95
N LEU A 151 5.30 27.63 -7.99
CA LEU A 151 5.63 28.53 -9.10
C LEU A 151 4.40 28.93 -9.92
N LYS A 152 3.40 28.05 -10.10
CA LYS A 152 2.10 28.42 -10.68
C LYS A 152 1.37 29.44 -9.81
N VAL A 153 1.25 29.17 -8.50
CA VAL A 153 0.58 30.05 -7.52
C VAL A 153 1.20 31.46 -7.51
N GLN A 154 2.54 31.54 -7.52
CA GLN A 154 3.27 32.81 -7.48
C GLN A 154 3.18 33.59 -8.81
N LYS A 155 3.36 32.92 -9.96
CA LYS A 155 3.35 33.59 -11.28
C LYS A 155 2.03 34.31 -11.60
N ASN A 156 0.91 33.78 -11.12
CA ASN A 156 -0.41 34.31 -11.46
C ASN A 156 -0.86 35.45 -10.52
N ASN A 157 -0.02 35.94 -9.61
CA ASN A 157 -0.37 36.94 -8.58
C ASN A 157 -1.64 36.57 -7.78
N GLY A 158 -1.93 35.28 -7.62
CA GLY A 158 -3.16 34.77 -7.00
C GLY A 158 -4.43 34.84 -7.86
N MET A 159 -4.40 35.41 -9.07
CA MET A 159 -5.55 35.49 -9.97
C MET A 159 -5.61 34.26 -10.90
N SER A 160 -6.53 33.35 -10.59
CA SER A 160 -6.87 32.12 -11.34
C SER A 160 -5.70 31.17 -11.61
N ILE A 161 -5.68 30.04 -10.92
CA ILE A 161 -4.87 28.87 -11.29
C ILE A 161 -5.73 27.97 -12.21
N GLU A 162 -5.19 26.89 -12.77
CA GLU A 162 -5.98 25.88 -13.49
C GLU A 162 -7.21 25.45 -12.63
N PRO A 163 -8.37 25.14 -13.24
CA PRO A 163 -9.63 24.94 -12.49
C PRO A 163 -9.52 23.86 -11.40
N LEU A 164 -8.88 22.73 -11.72
CA LEU A 164 -8.63 21.65 -10.79
C LEU A 164 -7.82 22.12 -9.57
N GLU A 165 -6.70 22.82 -9.80
CA GLU A 165 -5.82 23.27 -8.72
C GLU A 165 -6.51 24.31 -7.82
N SER A 166 -7.40 25.13 -8.39
CA SER A 166 -8.23 26.08 -7.64
C SER A 166 -9.25 25.38 -6.73
N VAL A 167 -9.84 24.26 -7.18
CA VAL A 167 -10.71 23.40 -6.35
C VAL A 167 -9.89 22.66 -5.29
N LEU A 168 -8.78 22.01 -5.66
CA LEU A 168 -7.95 21.27 -4.70
C LEU A 168 -7.40 22.17 -3.59
N LEU A 169 -7.20 23.48 -3.85
CA LEU A 169 -6.77 24.48 -2.88
C LEU A 169 -7.92 25.31 -2.26
N GLY A 170 -9.18 24.89 -2.44
CA GLY A 170 -10.34 25.47 -1.74
C GLY A 170 -10.73 26.89 -2.15
N GLN A 171 -10.32 27.34 -3.35
CA GLN A 171 -10.62 28.69 -3.85
C GLN A 171 -11.90 28.71 -4.71
N SER A 172 -12.27 27.57 -5.29
CA SER A 172 -13.48 27.38 -6.09
C SER A 172 -14.25 26.13 -5.68
N LEU A 173 -15.55 26.11 -5.98
CA LEU A 173 -16.36 24.90 -5.87
C LEU A 173 -16.06 23.95 -7.04
N PRO A 174 -16.17 22.63 -6.85
CA PRO A 174 -16.13 21.66 -7.94
C PRO A 174 -17.29 21.89 -8.92
N THR A 175 -17.03 21.68 -10.21
CA THR A 175 -18.02 21.79 -11.28
C THR A 175 -18.29 20.42 -11.91
N PHE A 176 -19.57 20.13 -12.13
CA PHE A 176 -20.03 18.89 -12.75
C PHE A 176 -20.89 19.21 -13.97
N ASN A 177 -20.65 18.51 -15.07
CA ASN A 177 -21.40 18.74 -16.30
C ASN A 177 -22.72 17.97 -16.24
N THR A 178 -23.84 18.70 -16.28
CA THR A 178 -25.20 18.17 -16.03
C THR A 178 -26.04 18.03 -17.30
N ALA A 179 -25.40 17.91 -18.47
CA ALA A 179 -26.07 17.51 -19.71
C ALA A 179 -26.67 16.10 -19.56
N ASP A 180 -27.66 15.74 -20.39
CA ASP A 180 -28.46 14.54 -20.19
C ASP A 180 -27.61 13.26 -20.11
N ASN A 181 -27.84 12.47 -19.04
CA ASN A 181 -27.06 11.27 -18.73
C ASN A 181 -27.11 10.21 -19.86
N SER A 182 -28.08 10.28 -20.76
CA SER A 182 -28.20 9.43 -21.95
C SER A 182 -27.12 9.66 -23.02
N GLU A 183 -26.46 10.82 -23.05
CA GLU A 183 -25.31 11.08 -23.92
C GLU A 183 -23.96 10.91 -23.19
N ILE A 184 -23.99 10.82 -21.85
CA ILE A 184 -22.80 10.68 -21.02
C ILE A 184 -22.29 9.23 -20.96
N LEU A 185 -23.14 8.24 -21.21
CA LEU A 185 -22.79 6.82 -21.13
C LEU A 185 -22.63 6.18 -22.51
N SER A 186 -21.55 5.44 -22.72
CA SER A 186 -21.31 4.63 -23.91
C SER A 186 -21.16 3.17 -23.51
N GLY A 187 -22.12 2.33 -23.86
CA GLY A 187 -22.10 0.90 -23.54
C GLY A 187 -23.41 0.22 -23.89
N ASP A 188 -23.35 -1.05 -24.32
CA ASP A 188 -24.46 -1.75 -24.97
C ASP A 188 -25.64 -2.08 -24.04
N ILE A 189 -25.48 -1.90 -22.72
CA ILE A 189 -26.40 -2.39 -21.69
C ILE A 189 -26.65 -1.26 -20.68
N ASP A 190 -27.78 -0.58 -20.81
CA ASP A 190 -28.17 0.61 -20.02
C ASP A 190 -27.09 1.71 -19.97
N GLY A 191 -26.23 1.77 -20.99
CA GLY A 191 -25.10 2.69 -21.12
C GLY A 191 -23.75 2.18 -20.55
N PHE A 192 -23.72 1.00 -19.93
CA PHE A 192 -22.51 0.41 -19.33
C PHE A 192 -21.93 -0.72 -20.17
N TYR A 193 -20.61 -0.94 -20.04
CA TYR A 193 -19.94 -2.12 -20.60
C TYR A 193 -19.98 -3.33 -19.65
N SER A 194 -20.04 -3.08 -18.33
CA SER A 194 -19.99 -4.13 -17.30
C SER A 194 -21.38 -4.56 -16.84
N ARG A 195 -21.75 -5.83 -17.09
CA ARG A 195 -23.09 -6.39 -16.82
C ARG A 195 -23.47 -6.53 -15.34
N ASN A 196 -22.49 -6.55 -14.44
CA ASN A 196 -22.66 -6.99 -13.05
C ASN A 196 -22.50 -5.86 -12.01
N LEU A 197 -22.62 -4.60 -12.44
CA LEU A 197 -22.60 -3.44 -11.54
C LEU A 197 -23.89 -3.41 -10.70
N ASN A 198 -23.79 -3.24 -9.37
CA ASN A 198 -24.96 -2.92 -8.54
C ASN A 198 -25.38 -1.44 -8.68
N GLN A 199 -26.52 -1.02 -8.12
CA GLN A 199 -26.99 0.37 -8.24
C GLN A 199 -25.96 1.39 -7.74
N SER A 200 -25.33 1.15 -6.59
CA SER A 200 -24.27 2.01 -6.04
C SER A 200 -22.91 1.87 -6.76
N GLN A 201 -22.82 0.97 -7.75
CA GLN A 201 -21.76 0.80 -8.76
C GLN A 201 -22.16 1.32 -10.17
N MET A 202 -23.38 1.86 -10.32
CA MET A 202 -23.88 2.52 -11.53
C MET A 202 -24.06 4.03 -11.32
N ASP A 203 -24.63 4.41 -10.18
CA ASP A 203 -24.98 5.79 -9.80
C ASP A 203 -23.81 6.75 -9.93
N ALA A 204 -22.60 6.25 -9.75
CA ALA A 204 -21.41 7.07 -9.77
C ALA A 204 -20.22 6.48 -10.57
N VAL A 205 -20.44 5.50 -11.43
CA VAL A 205 -19.84 5.51 -12.77
C VAL A 205 -20.48 6.64 -13.58
N LYS A 206 -21.81 6.80 -13.50
CA LYS A 206 -22.57 7.96 -14.02
C LYS A 206 -22.00 9.25 -13.45
N LEU A 207 -22.17 9.47 -12.15
CA LEU A 207 -21.38 10.41 -11.35
C LEU A 207 -19.95 9.88 -11.09
N ALA A 208 -19.19 9.53 -12.14
CA ALA A 208 -17.71 9.59 -12.20
C ALA A 208 -17.28 10.25 -13.51
N LEU A 209 -17.99 9.91 -14.57
CA LEU A 209 -18.14 10.75 -15.74
C LEU A 209 -18.65 12.15 -15.30
N SER A 210 -19.53 12.24 -14.29
CA SER A 210 -19.86 13.43 -13.48
C SER A 210 -19.44 13.41 -11.96
N ALA A 211 -18.44 12.57 -11.59
CA ALA A 211 -17.55 12.56 -10.38
C ALA A 211 -17.82 11.76 -9.04
N LYS A 212 -17.11 10.61 -8.88
CA LYS A 212 -16.83 9.70 -7.73
C LYS A 212 -17.84 8.65 -7.17
N GLU A 213 -17.36 7.41 -7.09
CA GLU A 213 -17.98 6.18 -6.54
C GLU A 213 -16.94 5.23 -5.88
N THR A 214 -17.34 4.01 -5.54
CA THR A 214 -16.53 2.79 -5.29
C THR A 214 -17.36 1.58 -5.85
N GLY A 215 -16.94 0.32 -5.98
CA GLY A 215 -15.99 -0.52 -5.27
C GLY A 215 -14.65 -0.56 -5.94
N LYS A 216 -13.87 0.49 -5.64
CA LYS A 216 -12.51 0.75 -6.10
C LYS A 216 -12.26 0.17 -7.49
N THR A 217 -11.61 -0.99 -7.60
CA THR A 217 -11.08 -1.54 -8.84
C THR A 217 -12.10 -1.78 -9.96
N HIS A 218 -13.29 -2.35 -9.70
CA HIS A 218 -14.27 -2.61 -10.78
C HIS A 218 -14.91 -1.32 -11.30
N THR A 219 -15.23 -0.40 -10.40
CA THR A 219 -15.66 0.98 -10.70
C THR A 219 -14.58 1.73 -11.49
N ILE A 220 -13.31 1.64 -11.06
CA ILE A 220 -12.16 2.24 -11.77
C ILE A 220 -12.05 1.70 -13.19
N VAL A 221 -12.18 0.38 -13.39
CA VAL A 221 -12.12 -0.26 -14.71
C VAL A 221 -13.26 0.21 -15.62
N GLU A 222 -14.51 0.28 -15.13
CA GLU A 222 -15.63 0.81 -15.94
C GLU A 222 -15.43 2.32 -16.24
N ILE A 223 -14.98 3.11 -15.26
CA ILE A 223 -14.63 4.52 -15.47
C ILE A 223 -13.57 4.67 -16.57
N ILE A 224 -12.51 3.87 -16.55
CA ILE A 224 -11.45 3.90 -17.57
C ILE A 224 -12.04 3.55 -18.94
N LYS A 225 -12.83 2.47 -19.07
CA LYS A 225 -13.50 2.09 -20.33
C LYS A 225 -14.37 3.22 -20.89
N GLN A 226 -15.14 3.89 -20.03
CA GLN A 226 -16.01 5.02 -20.39
C GLN A 226 -15.25 6.33 -20.71
N LEU A 227 -13.97 6.44 -20.32
CA LEU A 227 -13.07 7.54 -20.70
C LEU A 227 -12.33 7.23 -22.02
N GLU A 228 -11.86 6.00 -22.19
CA GLU A 228 -11.21 5.55 -23.44
C GLU A 228 -12.19 5.52 -24.63
N ALA A 229 -13.44 5.13 -24.41
CA ALA A 229 -14.51 5.24 -25.41
C ALA A 229 -14.73 6.68 -25.92
N LYS A 230 -14.32 7.68 -25.12
CA LYS A 230 -14.34 9.11 -25.45
C LYS A 230 -12.98 9.63 -25.95
N ASN A 231 -12.03 8.74 -26.18
CA ASN A 231 -10.65 9.01 -26.59
C ASN A 231 -9.87 9.92 -25.61
N LEU A 232 -10.26 9.92 -24.33
CA LEU A 232 -9.60 10.70 -23.28
C LEU A 232 -8.41 9.90 -22.70
N LYS A 233 -7.23 10.50 -22.68
CA LYS A 233 -6.01 9.89 -22.12
C LYS A 233 -6.11 9.82 -20.60
N VAL A 234 -5.88 8.64 -20.06
CA VAL A 234 -5.97 8.39 -18.62
C VAL A 234 -4.59 8.07 -18.05
N LEU A 235 -4.20 8.76 -16.98
CA LEU A 235 -3.09 8.36 -16.11
C LEU A 235 -3.68 7.72 -14.85
N VAL A 236 -3.39 6.45 -14.64
CA VAL A 236 -3.88 5.66 -13.51
C VAL A 236 -2.74 5.41 -12.53
N CYS A 237 -2.93 5.79 -11.27
CA CYS A 237 -1.91 5.79 -10.24
C CYS A 237 -2.34 5.11 -8.95
N GLY A 238 -1.35 4.64 -8.18
CA GLY A 238 -1.52 4.15 -6.81
C GLY A 238 -0.24 4.30 -5.97
N PRO A 239 -0.31 4.12 -4.64
CA PRO A 239 0.84 4.22 -3.72
C PRO A 239 1.91 3.14 -3.94
N SER A 240 1.52 1.97 -4.44
CA SER A 240 2.40 0.80 -4.51
C SER A 240 2.32 0.11 -5.87
N ASN A 241 3.32 -0.72 -6.21
CA ASN A 241 3.26 -1.55 -7.39
C ASN A 241 2.02 -2.46 -7.36
N ILE A 242 1.80 -3.21 -6.28
CA ILE A 242 0.63 -4.09 -6.08
C ILE A 242 -0.69 -3.35 -6.37
N SER A 243 -0.91 -2.15 -5.81
CA SER A 243 -2.15 -1.39 -6.07
C SER A 243 -2.35 -0.99 -7.53
N VAL A 244 -1.28 -0.82 -8.31
CA VAL A 244 -1.34 -0.49 -9.74
C VAL A 244 -1.47 -1.75 -10.59
N ASP A 245 -0.77 -2.82 -10.20
CA ASP A 245 -0.74 -4.11 -10.89
C ASP A 245 -2.11 -4.82 -10.77
N ASN A 246 -2.76 -4.75 -9.59
CA ASN A 246 -4.15 -5.18 -9.38
C ASN A 246 -5.16 -4.46 -10.29
N ILE A 247 -4.87 -3.23 -10.74
CA ILE A 247 -5.70 -2.51 -11.73
C ILE A 247 -5.35 -2.96 -13.14
N ALA A 248 -4.06 -3.13 -13.45
CA ALA A 248 -3.57 -3.61 -14.74
C ALA A 248 -4.18 -4.97 -15.11
N GLU A 249 -4.18 -5.92 -14.16
CA GLU A 249 -4.78 -7.25 -14.34
C GLU A 249 -6.27 -7.14 -14.70
N LYS A 250 -7.05 -6.38 -13.92
CA LYS A 250 -8.50 -6.22 -14.18
C LYS A 250 -8.82 -5.43 -15.46
N LEU A 251 -7.93 -4.54 -15.91
CA LEU A 251 -8.04 -3.90 -17.23
C LEU A 251 -7.81 -4.93 -18.35
N ILE A 252 -6.78 -5.77 -18.23
CA ILE A 252 -6.46 -6.83 -19.20
C ILE A 252 -7.60 -7.87 -19.27
N GLU A 253 -8.14 -8.32 -18.13
CA GLU A 253 -9.34 -9.18 -18.06
C GLU A 253 -10.54 -8.56 -18.80
N ASN A 254 -10.68 -7.24 -18.74
CA ASN A 254 -11.75 -6.48 -19.38
C ASN A 254 -11.41 -6.04 -20.82
N SER A 255 -10.34 -6.55 -21.41
CA SER A 255 -9.86 -6.26 -22.77
C SER A 255 -9.52 -4.78 -23.03
N VAL A 256 -9.01 -4.08 -22.01
CA VAL A 256 -8.50 -2.70 -22.12
C VAL A 256 -7.00 -2.70 -22.41
N GLU A 257 -6.56 -1.99 -23.45
CA GLU A 257 -5.12 -1.83 -23.76
C GLU A 257 -4.50 -0.79 -22.82
N CYS A 258 -3.65 -1.23 -21.90
CA CYS A 258 -2.96 -0.34 -20.94
C CYS A 258 -1.44 -0.54 -20.92
N VAL A 259 -0.68 0.52 -20.62
CA VAL A 259 0.80 0.49 -20.54
C VAL A 259 1.29 0.75 -19.12
N ARG A 260 1.89 -0.27 -18.49
CA ARG A 260 2.47 -0.21 -17.14
C ARG A 260 3.91 0.31 -17.15
N ILE A 261 4.10 1.53 -16.66
CA ILE A 261 5.41 2.15 -16.43
C ILE A 261 6.04 1.55 -15.16
N GLY A 262 7.25 1.01 -15.31
CA GLY A 262 8.02 0.35 -14.23
C GLY A 262 8.46 -1.07 -14.61
N HIS A 263 7.72 -1.76 -15.48
CA HIS A 263 8.17 -3.01 -16.08
C HIS A 263 9.06 -2.72 -17.32
N PRO A 264 9.98 -3.62 -17.71
CA PRO A 264 10.55 -3.63 -19.06
C PRO A 264 9.45 -3.90 -20.10
N ALA A 265 8.86 -2.82 -20.61
CA ALA A 265 7.87 -2.80 -21.67
C ALA A 265 8.14 -1.62 -22.61
N LYS A 266 7.87 -1.81 -23.91
CA LYS A 266 7.95 -0.74 -24.92
C LYS A 266 6.72 0.15 -24.78
N VAL A 267 6.90 1.47 -24.80
CA VAL A 267 5.78 2.42 -24.70
C VAL A 267 5.01 2.42 -26.03
N LEU A 268 3.88 1.71 -26.06
CA LEU A 268 2.90 1.76 -27.14
C LEU A 268 1.99 2.99 -27.00
N LYS A 269 1.22 3.30 -28.05
CA LYS A 269 0.23 4.40 -28.08
C LYS A 269 -1.10 4.00 -27.40
N SER A 270 -1.03 3.38 -26.24
CA SER A 270 -2.21 3.12 -25.41
C SER A 270 -2.82 4.43 -24.89
N VAL A 271 -4.14 4.42 -24.65
CA VAL A 271 -4.90 5.54 -24.10
C VAL A 271 -4.78 5.60 -22.56
N SER A 272 -4.62 4.45 -21.90
CA SER A 272 -4.40 4.32 -20.45
C SER A 272 -2.95 3.98 -20.08
N ILE A 273 -2.32 4.87 -19.31
CA ILE A 273 -0.98 4.65 -18.76
C ILE A 273 -1.06 4.43 -17.24
N LEU A 274 -0.40 3.38 -16.76
CA LEU A 274 -0.40 2.96 -15.35
C LEU A 274 0.98 3.17 -14.72
N SER A 275 1.05 3.81 -13.55
CA SER A 275 2.30 4.01 -12.80
C SER A 275 2.07 4.10 -11.29
N THR A 276 3.10 3.92 -10.46
CA THR A 276 3.01 4.43 -9.07
C THR A 276 2.96 5.96 -9.06
N LEU A 277 2.49 6.58 -7.97
CA LEU A 277 2.50 8.05 -7.86
C LEU A 277 3.90 8.65 -8.08
N SER A 278 4.94 8.03 -7.52
CA SER A 278 6.34 8.39 -7.82
C SER A 278 6.71 8.13 -9.29
N GLY A 279 6.29 7.00 -9.87
CA GLY A 279 6.52 6.64 -11.27
C GLY A 279 5.90 7.61 -12.31
N ALA A 280 4.91 8.40 -11.91
CA ALA A 280 4.26 9.39 -12.76
C ALA A 280 5.22 10.48 -13.31
N ASP A 281 6.30 10.82 -12.58
CA ASP A 281 7.34 11.77 -13.01
C ASP A 281 8.64 11.03 -13.43
N SER A 282 8.48 9.89 -14.14
CA SER A 282 9.57 9.19 -14.82
C SER A 282 9.80 9.75 -16.22
N GLU A 283 11.05 9.80 -16.68
CA GLU A 283 11.43 10.41 -17.98
C GLU A 283 10.60 9.85 -19.16
N LYS A 284 10.26 8.55 -19.13
CA LYS A 284 9.45 7.86 -20.15
C LYS A 284 8.09 8.52 -20.42
N ILE A 285 7.49 9.19 -19.44
CA ILE A 285 6.17 9.86 -19.55
C ILE A 285 6.17 11.31 -19.08
N LYS A 286 7.35 11.88 -18.77
CA LYS A 286 7.51 13.21 -18.16
C LYS A 286 6.92 14.35 -19.00
N SER A 287 7.08 14.29 -20.32
CA SER A 287 6.50 15.24 -21.28
C SER A 287 5.00 15.04 -21.54
N LEU A 288 4.40 13.91 -21.14
CA LEU A 288 3.00 13.61 -21.41
C LEU A 288 2.05 14.38 -20.48
N LYS A 289 0.92 14.79 -21.06
CA LYS A 289 -0.26 15.34 -20.40
C LYS A 289 -1.46 14.42 -20.67
N PHE A 290 -2.37 14.37 -19.71
CA PHE A 290 -3.53 13.48 -19.69
C PHE A 290 -4.80 14.29 -19.44
N ASP A 291 -5.92 13.83 -19.96
CA ASP A 291 -7.20 14.50 -19.76
C ASP A 291 -7.75 14.17 -18.36
N VAL A 292 -7.52 12.94 -17.88
CA VAL A 292 -7.92 12.48 -16.55
C VAL A 292 -6.76 11.81 -15.81
N VAL A 293 -6.59 12.15 -14.53
CA VAL A 293 -5.78 11.40 -13.57
C VAL A 293 -6.72 10.63 -12.63
N VAL A 294 -6.46 9.34 -12.47
CA VAL A 294 -7.11 8.46 -11.48
C VAL A 294 -6.07 8.07 -10.44
N ILE A 295 -6.37 8.22 -9.15
CA ILE A 295 -5.52 7.73 -8.06
C ILE A 295 -6.36 6.76 -7.22
N ASP A 296 -5.96 5.49 -7.17
CA ASP A 296 -6.52 4.51 -6.22
C ASP A 296 -5.73 4.49 -4.92
N GLU A 297 -6.39 4.02 -3.87
CA GLU A 297 -5.92 4.02 -2.48
C GLU A 297 -5.39 5.38 -1.98
N ALA A 298 -6.00 6.47 -2.44
CA ALA A 298 -5.68 7.85 -2.07
C ALA A 298 -5.92 8.20 -0.57
N GLY A 299 -6.53 7.27 0.19
CA GLY A 299 -6.61 7.32 1.67
C GLY A 299 -5.35 6.79 2.38
N GLN A 300 -4.42 6.19 1.64
CA GLN A 300 -3.16 5.62 2.14
C GLN A 300 -1.93 6.48 1.73
N THR A 301 -2.15 7.53 0.94
CA THR A 301 -1.10 8.33 0.28
C THR A 301 -0.89 9.68 0.95
N LEU A 302 0.37 10.14 1.03
CA LEU A 302 0.66 11.54 1.35
C LEU A 302 0.08 12.46 0.27
N GLU A 303 -0.51 13.60 0.66
CA GLU A 303 -1.01 14.56 -0.33
C GLU A 303 0.10 15.07 -1.27
N ALA A 304 1.30 15.32 -0.73
CA ALA A 304 2.46 15.73 -1.52
C ALA A 304 2.86 14.70 -2.61
N GLU A 305 2.51 13.42 -2.44
CA GLU A 305 2.74 12.37 -3.43
C GLU A 305 1.64 12.36 -4.50
N CYS A 306 0.38 12.60 -4.12
CA CYS A 306 -0.71 12.82 -5.07
C CYS A 306 -0.40 13.95 -6.06
N TRP A 307 0.22 15.03 -5.56
CA TRP A 307 0.63 16.17 -6.39
C TRP A 307 1.64 15.81 -7.50
N ILE A 308 2.36 14.70 -7.42
CA ILE A 308 3.25 14.23 -8.52
C ILE A 308 2.42 13.89 -9.76
N ALA A 309 1.33 13.13 -9.59
CA ALA A 309 0.44 12.75 -10.69
C ALA A 309 -0.53 13.87 -11.10
N ILE A 310 -1.08 14.62 -10.12
CA ILE A 310 -2.08 15.68 -10.38
C ILE A 310 -1.55 16.76 -11.33
N ASN A 311 -0.27 17.13 -11.24
CA ASN A 311 0.37 18.10 -12.16
C ASN A 311 0.31 17.68 -13.66
N LYS A 312 -0.08 16.44 -13.97
CA LYS A 312 -0.17 15.90 -15.34
C LYS A 312 -1.59 15.84 -15.92
N GLY A 313 -2.65 16.08 -15.12
CA GLY A 313 -4.05 15.96 -15.55
C GLY A 313 -4.90 17.20 -15.35
N GLU A 314 -6.00 17.30 -16.10
CA GLU A 314 -6.98 18.40 -15.98
C GLU A 314 -8.22 18.02 -15.16
N LYS A 315 -8.63 16.74 -15.19
CA LYS A 315 -9.65 16.16 -14.28
C LYS A 315 -9.00 15.16 -13.32
N LEU A 316 -9.48 15.10 -12.08
CA LEU A 316 -9.01 14.16 -11.04
C LEU A 316 -10.13 13.26 -10.53
N ILE A 317 -9.82 11.97 -10.38
CA ILE A 317 -10.67 10.97 -9.72
C ILE A 317 -9.83 10.33 -8.61
N LEU A 318 -10.32 10.35 -7.37
CA LEU A 318 -9.66 9.72 -6.22
C LEU A 318 -10.52 8.56 -5.70
N ALA A 319 -10.03 7.34 -5.76
CA ALA A 319 -10.57 6.20 -5.03
C ALA A 319 -9.71 5.92 -3.79
N GLY A 320 -10.27 5.26 -2.79
CA GLY A 320 -9.62 5.04 -1.51
C GLY A 320 -10.62 4.87 -0.39
N ASP A 321 -10.11 4.72 0.83
CA ASP A 321 -10.94 4.61 2.04
C ASP A 321 -10.19 5.16 3.26
N HIS A 322 -10.72 6.25 3.81
CA HIS A 322 -10.18 6.94 4.99
C HIS A 322 -10.32 6.19 6.33
N LEU A 323 -11.11 5.12 6.39
CA LEU A 323 -11.29 4.31 7.60
C LEU A 323 -10.28 3.15 7.70
N GLN A 324 -9.42 3.00 6.69
CA GLN A 324 -8.29 2.06 6.67
C GLN A 324 -7.01 2.74 7.19
N LEU A 325 -5.85 2.10 7.03
CA LEU A 325 -4.59 2.67 7.56
C LEU A 325 -4.17 3.91 6.74
N PRO A 326 -3.76 5.00 7.43
CA PRO A 326 -3.21 6.21 6.81
C PRO A 326 -1.77 5.99 6.32
N PRO A 327 -1.18 6.93 5.54
CA PRO A 327 0.26 6.94 5.29
C PRO A 327 1.08 6.97 6.60
N THR A 328 2.19 6.24 6.62
CA THR A 328 3.17 6.24 7.73
C THR A 328 4.00 7.53 7.72
N VAL A 329 4.22 8.17 8.88
CA VAL A 329 4.96 9.45 8.97
C VAL A 329 5.93 9.44 10.16
N LYS A 330 7.18 9.02 9.91
CA LYS A 330 8.19 8.74 10.94
C LYS A 330 8.61 9.96 11.75
N SER A 331 8.67 11.13 11.11
CA SER A 331 9.00 12.40 11.79
C SER A 331 7.90 12.89 12.73
N GLN A 332 6.75 12.20 12.77
CA GLN A 332 5.61 12.53 13.61
C GLN A 332 5.12 11.35 14.47
N ASP A 333 5.62 10.13 14.31
CA ASP A 333 5.20 8.95 15.10
C ASP A 333 5.24 9.17 16.62
N ALA A 334 6.26 9.85 17.14
CA ALA A 334 6.36 10.17 18.57
C ALA A 334 5.36 11.26 19.02
N GLU A 335 5.01 12.18 18.13
CA GLU A 335 3.97 13.21 18.31
C GLU A 335 2.55 12.58 18.18
N ASN A 336 2.43 11.46 17.46
CA ASN A 336 1.18 10.78 17.10
C ASN A 336 0.47 10.04 18.27
N ASN A 337 0.98 10.17 19.50
CA ASN A 337 0.26 9.75 20.71
C ASN A 337 -1.01 10.58 20.96
N GLN A 338 -1.20 11.71 20.26
CA GLN A 338 -2.40 12.57 20.32
C GLN A 338 -3.48 12.19 19.27
N ASN A 339 -3.57 10.91 18.92
CA ASN A 339 -4.37 10.38 17.79
C ASN A 339 -5.91 10.42 17.97
N ASP A 340 -6.42 11.20 18.92
CA ASP A 340 -7.86 11.46 19.04
C ASP A 340 -8.28 12.58 18.08
N TYR A 341 -7.52 13.69 17.97
CA TYR A 341 -7.94 14.87 17.20
C TYR A 341 -8.16 14.61 15.69
N ARG A 342 -7.34 13.74 15.07
CA ARG A 342 -7.57 13.26 13.69
C ARG A 342 -8.90 12.52 13.57
N LYS A 343 -9.21 11.66 14.55
CA LYS A 343 -10.48 10.93 14.61
C LYS A 343 -11.63 11.87 14.95
N ASP A 344 -11.47 12.85 15.82
CA ASP A 344 -12.50 13.84 16.16
C ASP A 344 -12.89 14.71 14.96
N LEU A 345 -11.92 15.15 14.15
CA LEU A 345 -12.19 15.87 12.90
C LEU A 345 -13.07 15.04 11.94
N LEU A 346 -12.90 13.72 11.93
CA LEU A 346 -13.67 12.78 11.09
C LEU A 346 -14.98 12.30 11.76
N LYS A 347 -15.04 12.17 13.09
CA LYS A 347 -16.28 11.83 13.85
C LYS A 347 -17.38 12.86 13.65
N HIS A 348 -17.02 14.13 13.41
CA HIS A 348 -17.97 15.21 13.13
C HIS A 348 -18.32 15.35 11.64
N TYR A 349 -17.83 14.46 10.77
CA TYR A 349 -18.18 14.42 9.36
C TYR A 349 -19.53 13.74 9.13
N ILE A 350 -20.62 14.41 9.53
CA ILE A 350 -21.98 13.95 9.27
C ILE A 350 -22.35 14.30 7.81
N PRO A 351 -22.59 13.33 6.90
CA PRO A 351 -22.78 13.63 5.47
C PRO A 351 -24.11 14.31 5.10
N GLU A 352 -24.93 14.67 6.10
CA GLU A 352 -26.36 14.95 5.97
C GLU A 352 -26.80 16.30 6.58
N SER A 353 -25.94 16.98 7.37
CA SER A 353 -26.23 18.31 7.94
C SER A 353 -26.12 19.43 6.90
N LYS A 354 -27.15 19.56 6.04
CA LYS A 354 -27.33 20.68 5.10
C LYS A 354 -27.40 22.04 5.81
N GLY A 355 -26.25 22.62 6.14
CA GLY A 355 -26.16 23.98 6.68
C GLY A 355 -24.89 24.30 7.46
N GLU A 356 -24.22 23.31 8.05
CA GLU A 356 -22.97 23.59 8.78
C GLU A 356 -21.79 23.72 7.81
N GLN A 357 -21.31 24.95 7.62
CA GLN A 357 -20.02 25.18 6.98
C GLN A 357 -18.91 24.58 7.85
N ILE A 358 -18.40 23.42 7.43
CA ILE A 358 -17.21 22.81 8.03
C ILE A 358 -16.11 23.87 8.02
N ASN A 359 -15.63 24.23 9.21
CA ASN A 359 -14.76 25.39 9.37
C ASN A 359 -13.41 25.13 8.71
N ILE A 360 -13.23 25.62 7.48
CA ILE A 360 -12.03 25.46 6.65
C ILE A 360 -10.76 25.83 7.43
N LYS A 361 -10.83 26.82 8.34
CA LYS A 361 -9.71 27.20 9.19
C LYS A 361 -9.26 26.05 10.12
N LYS A 362 -10.17 25.26 10.69
CA LYS A 362 -9.81 24.06 11.49
C LYS A 362 -9.06 23.02 10.63
N ILE A 363 -9.46 22.86 9.36
CA ILE A 363 -8.78 21.98 8.41
C ILE A 363 -7.39 22.54 8.08
N GLU A 364 -7.27 23.83 7.75
CA GLU A 364 -5.98 24.49 7.48
C GLU A 364 -5.04 24.50 8.69
N ASP A 365 -5.57 24.63 9.91
CA ASP A 365 -4.81 24.61 11.16
C ASP A 365 -4.27 23.19 11.42
N PHE A 366 -5.07 22.13 11.23
CA PHE A 366 -4.57 20.74 11.30
C PHE A 366 -3.54 20.43 10.20
N CYS A 367 -3.84 20.78 8.94
CA CYS A 367 -2.92 20.61 7.80
C CYS A 367 -1.66 21.50 7.90
N SER A 368 -1.57 22.39 8.90
CA SER A 368 -0.37 23.19 9.16
C SER A 368 0.70 22.45 9.95
N SER A 369 0.30 21.45 10.74
CA SER A 369 1.17 20.74 11.68
C SER A 369 1.40 19.27 11.31
N THR A 370 0.64 18.69 10.37
CA THR A 370 0.78 17.26 10.05
C THR A 370 0.73 16.86 8.57
N LEU A 371 1.40 15.75 8.27
CA LEU A 371 1.31 15.00 7.02
C LEU A 371 0.24 13.89 7.04
N TYR A 372 -0.36 13.58 8.19
CA TYR A 372 -1.35 12.49 8.31
C TYR A 372 -2.67 12.75 7.59
N MET A 373 -3.02 14.01 7.31
CA MET A 373 -4.21 14.33 6.51
C MET A 373 -3.94 14.02 5.03
N THR A 374 -4.64 13.02 4.50
CA THR A 374 -4.54 12.68 3.07
C THR A 374 -5.34 13.65 2.20
N LEU A 375 -5.00 13.72 0.91
CA LEU A 375 -5.78 14.52 -0.05
C LEU A 375 -7.25 14.05 -0.12
N PHE A 376 -7.46 12.72 -0.05
CA PHE A 376 -8.79 12.12 -0.09
C PHE A 376 -9.68 12.63 1.05
N GLU A 377 -9.16 12.62 2.27
CA GLU A 377 -9.85 13.13 3.47
C GLU A 377 -10.03 14.64 3.46
N ARG A 378 -9.00 15.39 3.05
CA ARG A 378 -9.10 16.85 2.97
C ARG A 378 -10.18 17.28 1.97
N MET A 379 -10.29 16.56 0.85
CA MET A 379 -11.36 16.75 -0.13
C MET A 379 -12.74 16.36 0.44
N MET A 380 -12.85 15.23 1.14
CA MET A 380 -14.10 14.84 1.82
C MET A 380 -14.54 15.92 2.81
N LEU A 381 -13.65 16.37 3.71
CA LEU A 381 -13.94 17.39 4.72
C LEU A 381 -14.26 18.78 4.15
N MET A 382 -13.72 19.14 2.99
CA MET A 382 -13.98 20.43 2.36
C MET A 382 -15.31 20.48 1.58
N TYR A 383 -15.74 19.35 1.01
CA TYR A 383 -16.84 19.35 0.02
C TYR A 383 -17.97 18.35 0.30
N GLY A 384 -17.84 17.48 1.31
CA GLY A 384 -18.93 16.60 1.73
C GLY A 384 -19.33 15.56 0.68
N SER A 385 -20.59 15.14 0.76
CA SER A 385 -21.28 14.27 -0.19
C SER A 385 -21.50 14.89 -1.58
N SER A 386 -21.13 16.16 -1.81
CA SER A 386 -21.21 16.78 -3.14
C SER A 386 -20.16 16.26 -4.13
N ILE A 387 -19.04 15.71 -3.62
CA ILE A 387 -17.98 15.11 -4.44
C ILE A 387 -17.69 13.66 -4.06
N SER A 388 -18.49 13.04 -3.21
CA SER A 388 -18.17 11.72 -2.66
C SER A 388 -19.40 10.83 -2.55
N LYS A 389 -19.24 9.59 -3.01
CA LYS A 389 -20.15 8.48 -2.77
C LYS A 389 -19.39 7.37 -2.08
N MET A 390 -19.98 6.86 -1.01
CA MET A 390 -19.54 5.66 -0.30
C MET A 390 -20.27 4.46 -0.91
N LEU A 391 -19.57 3.32 -1.07
CA LEU A 391 -20.26 2.06 -1.36
C LEU A 391 -20.98 1.50 -0.15
N THR A 392 -22.12 0.87 -0.45
CA THR A 392 -22.82 -0.02 0.48
C THR A 392 -22.52 -1.50 0.14
N THR A 393 -22.63 -1.90 -1.12
CA THR A 393 -22.61 -3.33 -1.51
C THR A 393 -21.19 -3.90 -1.62
N GLN A 394 -20.84 -4.90 -0.81
CA GLN A 394 -19.52 -5.54 -0.79
C GLN A 394 -19.56 -7.04 -1.17
N TYR A 395 -18.52 -7.49 -1.87
CA TYR A 395 -18.44 -8.80 -2.54
C TYR A 395 -17.40 -9.76 -1.95
N ARG A 396 -16.71 -9.39 -0.85
CA ARG A 396 -15.57 -10.11 -0.27
C ARG A 396 -15.96 -10.95 0.96
N MET A 397 -16.61 -10.33 1.94
CA MET A 397 -16.80 -10.90 3.28
C MET A 397 -18.16 -11.58 3.41
N ASN A 398 -18.22 -12.71 4.13
CA ASN A 398 -19.47 -13.24 4.69
C ASN A 398 -20.16 -12.15 5.54
N GLU A 399 -21.50 -12.16 5.58
CA GLU A 399 -22.29 -11.14 6.30
C GLU A 399 -21.91 -11.05 7.79
N GLU A 400 -21.53 -12.15 8.43
CA GLU A 400 -21.19 -12.17 9.86
C GLU A 400 -19.87 -11.46 10.15
N ILE A 401 -18.86 -11.68 9.30
CA ILE A 401 -17.60 -10.93 9.31
C ILE A 401 -17.87 -9.45 9.04
N MET A 402 -18.69 -9.16 8.03
CA MET A 402 -19.02 -7.79 7.61
C MET A 402 -19.76 -7.00 8.70
N LYS A 403 -20.70 -7.62 9.44
CA LYS A 403 -21.51 -6.97 10.50
C LYS A 403 -20.62 -6.23 11.51
N PHE A 404 -19.51 -6.80 11.95
CA PHE A 404 -18.61 -6.15 12.91
C PHE A 404 -18.01 -4.86 12.34
N SER A 405 -17.37 -4.94 11.17
CA SER A 405 -16.73 -3.78 10.53
C SER A 405 -17.79 -2.72 10.16
N SER A 406 -18.93 -3.16 9.61
CA SER A 406 -19.99 -2.23 9.21
C SER A 406 -20.56 -1.45 10.39
N LYS A 407 -20.75 -2.09 11.55
CA LYS A 407 -21.29 -1.43 12.74
C LYS A 407 -20.32 -0.40 13.33
N HIS A 408 -19.03 -0.72 13.41
CA HIS A 408 -18.06 0.08 14.18
C HIS A 408 -17.28 1.12 13.35
N LEU A 409 -17.23 0.97 12.03
CA LEU A 409 -16.51 1.88 11.14
C LEU A 409 -17.43 2.57 10.12
N TYR A 410 -18.45 1.86 9.61
CA TYR A 410 -19.23 2.27 8.44
C TYR A 410 -20.73 2.49 8.73
N GLU A 411 -21.11 2.81 9.98
CA GLU A 411 -22.47 3.22 10.38
C GLU A 411 -23.62 2.26 9.98
N ASN A 412 -23.34 0.95 9.86
CA ASN A 412 -24.23 -0.09 9.31
C ASN A 412 -24.64 0.11 7.83
N LYS A 413 -23.88 0.90 7.06
CA LYS A 413 -24.14 1.18 5.64
C LYS A 413 -23.61 0.09 4.69
N LEU A 414 -22.80 -0.87 5.15
CA LEU A 414 -22.34 -1.98 4.28
C LEU A 414 -23.37 -3.11 4.19
N ILE A 415 -23.50 -3.67 3.00
CA ILE A 415 -24.45 -4.73 2.63
C ILE A 415 -23.67 -5.83 1.92
N ALA A 416 -23.81 -7.08 2.36
CA ALA A 416 -23.18 -8.21 1.68
C ALA A 416 -23.97 -8.60 0.42
N HIS A 417 -23.28 -8.75 -0.71
CA HIS A 417 -23.91 -9.18 -1.95
C HIS A 417 -24.37 -10.65 -1.85
N GLN A 418 -25.37 -11.05 -2.66
CA GLN A 418 -25.94 -12.40 -2.57
C GLN A 418 -24.92 -13.52 -2.83
N SER A 419 -23.86 -13.25 -3.59
CA SER A 419 -22.80 -14.22 -3.91
C SER A 419 -21.86 -14.56 -2.75
N ASN A 420 -21.72 -13.69 -1.75
CA ASN A 420 -20.80 -13.87 -0.62
C ASN A 420 -21.50 -13.84 0.75
N ARG A 421 -22.75 -13.34 0.83
CA ARG A 421 -23.50 -13.14 2.09
C ARG A 421 -23.43 -14.33 3.06
N SER A 422 -23.69 -15.53 2.56
CA SER A 422 -23.74 -16.77 3.36
C SER A 422 -22.52 -17.68 3.16
N HIS A 423 -21.51 -17.26 2.40
CA HIS A 423 -20.47 -18.18 1.92
C HIS A 423 -19.61 -18.75 3.06
N LEU A 424 -19.31 -20.05 3.00
CA LEU A 424 -18.50 -20.80 3.95
C LEU A 424 -17.44 -21.65 3.23
N LEU A 425 -16.30 -21.89 3.88
CA LEU A 425 -15.18 -22.67 3.31
C LEU A 425 -15.61 -24.09 2.93
N SER A 426 -16.50 -24.72 3.69
CA SER A 426 -17.05 -26.04 3.40
C SER A 426 -18.00 -26.12 2.18
N GLU A 427 -18.30 -24.99 1.53
CA GLU A 427 -18.99 -24.98 0.23
C GLU A 427 -18.01 -25.14 -0.96
N ASN A 428 -16.71 -24.91 -0.74
CA ASN A 428 -15.69 -25.02 -1.78
C ASN A 428 -15.32 -26.48 -2.09
N LYS A 429 -15.13 -26.78 -3.38
CA LYS A 429 -14.91 -28.14 -3.87
C LYS A 429 -13.59 -28.72 -3.33
N GLY A 430 -13.69 -29.83 -2.60
CA GLY A 430 -12.54 -30.54 -2.03
C GLY A 430 -12.21 -30.14 -0.59
N ILE A 431 -12.97 -29.21 0.01
CA ILE A 431 -12.84 -28.84 1.42
C ILE A 431 -13.85 -29.64 2.25
N GLU A 432 -13.38 -30.32 3.30
CA GLU A 432 -14.24 -31.09 4.22
C GLU A 432 -15.02 -30.17 5.17
N SER A 433 -16.24 -30.57 5.56
CA SER A 433 -17.04 -29.86 6.58
C SER A 433 -16.55 -30.23 7.98
N THR A 434 -15.76 -29.33 8.57
CA THR A 434 -15.21 -29.43 9.93
C THR A 434 -15.72 -28.29 10.80
N LYS A 435 -15.25 -28.19 12.06
CA LYS A 435 -15.57 -27.06 12.94
C LYS A 435 -14.89 -25.76 12.48
N GLU A 436 -13.82 -25.91 11.70
CA GLU A 436 -12.97 -24.85 11.20
C GLU A 436 -13.48 -24.28 9.87
N THR A 437 -14.13 -25.11 9.04
CA THR A 437 -14.59 -24.72 7.69
C THR A 437 -16.09 -24.41 7.59
N SER A 438 -16.89 -24.86 8.57
CA SER A 438 -18.36 -24.73 8.55
C SER A 438 -18.90 -23.50 9.32
N VAL A 439 -18.03 -22.54 9.64
CA VAL A 439 -18.38 -21.27 10.29
C VAL A 439 -17.61 -20.11 9.66
N PRO A 440 -18.15 -18.88 9.62
CA PRO A 440 -17.49 -17.74 8.96
C PRO A 440 -16.52 -16.99 9.88
N LEU A 441 -16.55 -17.26 11.19
CA LEU A 441 -15.75 -16.55 12.18
C LEU A 441 -15.46 -17.45 13.38
N ILE A 442 -14.20 -17.47 13.84
CA ILE A 442 -13.75 -18.17 15.03
C ILE A 442 -12.97 -17.19 15.91
N PHE A 443 -13.32 -17.10 17.19
CA PHE A 443 -12.59 -16.30 18.18
C PHE A 443 -12.10 -17.21 19.31
N ILE A 444 -10.78 -17.30 19.48
CA ILE A 444 -10.16 -18.11 20.54
C ILE A 444 -9.61 -17.17 21.61
N ASP A 445 -10.21 -17.22 22.82
CA ASP A 445 -9.81 -16.43 23.97
C ASP A 445 -8.65 -17.10 24.72
N THR A 446 -7.49 -16.45 24.77
CA THR A 446 -6.24 -17.00 25.31
C THR A 446 -5.88 -16.49 26.72
N GLU A 447 -6.73 -15.69 27.37
CA GLU A 447 -6.39 -14.99 28.63
C GLU A 447 -5.96 -15.93 29.78
N TYR A 448 -6.56 -17.11 29.89
CA TYR A 448 -6.50 -17.93 31.12
C TYR A 448 -5.36 -18.96 31.18
N ASP A 449 -4.53 -19.05 30.14
CA ASP A 449 -3.51 -20.10 30.02
C ASP A 449 -2.09 -19.49 29.99
N SER A 450 -1.21 -20.03 30.84
CA SER A 450 0.17 -19.56 31.03
C SER A 450 1.06 -19.69 29.79
N ASP A 451 0.72 -20.58 28.85
CA ASP A 451 1.50 -20.76 27.62
C ASP A 451 1.38 -19.56 26.65
N TYR A 452 0.42 -18.66 26.89
CA TYR A 452 0.14 -17.47 26.07
C TYR A 452 0.67 -16.16 26.68
N ILE A 453 1.59 -16.23 27.65
CA ILE A 453 2.17 -15.04 28.29
C ILE A 453 3.14 -14.28 27.35
N GLU A 454 3.01 -12.95 27.34
CA GLU A 454 3.79 -12.04 26.49
C GLU A 454 5.32 -12.14 26.73
N SER A 455 6.07 -12.53 25.70
CA SER A 455 7.53 -12.57 25.73
C SER A 455 8.13 -11.28 25.18
N SER A 456 8.92 -10.59 26.02
CA SER A 456 9.57 -9.30 25.69
C SER A 456 11.10 -9.41 25.58
N LYS A 457 11.67 -10.62 25.62
CA LYS A 457 13.12 -10.85 25.63
C LYS A 457 13.67 -10.92 24.20
N SER A 458 14.68 -10.11 23.91
CA SER A 458 15.40 -10.10 22.62
C SER A 458 16.36 -11.29 22.46
N SER A 459 16.63 -12.06 23.52
CA SER A 459 17.50 -13.25 23.51
C SER A 459 16.96 -14.39 22.64
N ASP A 460 15.65 -14.45 22.43
CA ASP A 460 15.01 -15.70 22.01
C ASP A 460 15.08 -15.89 20.48
N PHE A 461 15.63 -14.89 19.78
CA PHE A 461 16.07 -14.94 18.37
C PHE A 461 17.60 -14.68 18.21
N SER A 462 18.39 -14.63 19.29
CA SER A 462 19.84 -14.37 19.21
C SER A 462 20.68 -15.65 19.17
N ILE A 463 20.99 -16.13 17.97
CA ILE A 463 22.18 -16.97 17.76
C ILE A 463 23.40 -16.03 17.76
N GLY A 464 24.09 -15.97 18.89
CA GLY A 464 25.31 -15.16 19.07
C GLY A 464 25.26 -14.27 20.30
N LYS A 465 26.37 -14.19 21.04
CA LYS A 465 26.54 -13.32 22.20
C LYS A 465 27.03 -11.92 21.76
N ASP A 466 26.14 -11.01 21.38
CA ASP A 466 26.37 -9.60 21.71
C ASP A 466 25.12 -8.70 21.67
N LYS A 467 25.17 -7.71 22.58
CA LYS A 467 24.44 -6.44 22.83
C LYS A 467 23.09 -6.08 22.16
N GLN A 468 22.43 -5.12 22.82
CA GLN A 468 21.11 -4.55 22.50
C GLN A 468 21.05 -3.97 21.08
N GLY A 469 20.11 -4.45 20.26
CA GLY A 469 19.75 -3.83 18.98
C GLY A 469 18.95 -2.54 19.17
N LEU A 470 19.17 -1.56 18.29
CA LEU A 470 18.76 -0.16 18.49
C LEU A 470 17.28 0.18 18.23
N MET A 471 16.43 -0.80 17.89
CA MET A 471 14.97 -0.59 17.91
C MET A 471 14.48 -0.49 19.36
N GLY A 472 14.33 0.73 19.87
CA GLY A 472 13.83 1.06 21.21
C GLY A 472 12.37 0.66 21.52
N ALA A 473 11.72 -0.11 20.65
CA ALA A 473 10.47 -0.78 20.94
C ALA A 473 10.78 -2.24 21.33
N SER A 474 10.44 -2.62 22.57
CA SER A 474 10.45 -4.02 23.01
C SER A 474 9.63 -4.84 22.01
N SER A 475 10.30 -5.65 21.18
CA SER A 475 9.66 -6.37 20.07
C SER A 475 8.95 -7.61 20.62
N LYS A 476 7.81 -7.37 21.26
CA LYS A 476 7.02 -8.38 21.96
C LYS A 476 6.44 -9.41 20.99
N TYR A 477 6.32 -10.64 21.46
CA TYR A 477 5.69 -11.75 20.74
C TYR A 477 5.05 -12.75 21.72
N ASN A 478 4.19 -13.63 21.22
CA ASN A 478 3.51 -14.67 21.97
C ASN A 478 3.70 -16.04 21.29
N ARG A 479 4.44 -16.92 21.96
CA ARG A 479 4.76 -18.26 21.43
C ARG A 479 3.55 -19.22 21.50
N GLY A 480 2.70 -19.09 22.52
CA GLY A 480 1.44 -19.84 22.61
C GLY A 480 0.53 -19.52 21.42
N GLU A 481 0.31 -18.23 21.12
CA GLU A 481 -0.42 -17.81 19.92
C GLU A 481 0.21 -18.36 18.62
N ALA A 482 1.54 -18.30 18.47
CA ALA A 482 2.21 -18.80 17.27
C ALA A 482 2.03 -20.33 17.07
N ASN A 483 2.06 -21.10 18.16
CA ASN A 483 1.77 -22.54 18.14
C ASN A 483 0.28 -22.82 17.87
N LEU A 484 -0.63 -22.01 18.43
CA LEU A 484 -2.08 -22.12 18.24
C LEU A 484 -2.49 -21.83 16.79
N VAL A 485 -1.91 -20.79 16.18
CA VAL A 485 -2.06 -20.49 14.75
C VAL A 485 -1.58 -21.69 13.92
N ALA A 486 -0.41 -22.26 14.23
CA ALA A 486 0.09 -23.43 13.51
C ALA A 486 -0.82 -24.66 13.63
N LYS A 487 -1.40 -24.89 14.81
CA LYS A 487 -2.42 -25.93 15.01
C LYS A 487 -3.69 -25.68 14.17
N HIS A 488 -4.15 -24.43 14.08
CA HIS A 488 -5.37 -24.11 13.32
C HIS A 488 -5.14 -24.16 11.81
N VAL A 489 -4.00 -23.65 11.32
CA VAL A 489 -3.53 -23.85 9.94
C VAL A 489 -3.51 -25.32 9.58
N LYS A 490 -2.95 -26.17 10.45
CA LYS A 490 -2.92 -27.61 10.23
C LYS A 490 -4.31 -28.21 10.05
N LEU A 491 -5.26 -27.88 10.93
CA LEU A 491 -6.64 -28.37 10.82
C LEU A 491 -7.33 -27.92 9.52
N LEU A 492 -7.05 -26.70 9.06
CA LEU A 492 -7.56 -26.20 7.77
C LEU A 492 -6.94 -26.96 6.59
N SER A 493 -5.62 -27.20 6.60
CA SER A 493 -4.95 -27.99 5.54
C SER A 493 -5.33 -29.47 5.57
N GLU A 494 -5.56 -30.07 6.74
CA GLU A 494 -6.10 -31.42 6.88
C GLU A 494 -7.54 -31.51 6.35
N ALA A 495 -8.33 -30.43 6.48
CA ALA A 495 -9.65 -30.29 5.86
C ALA A 495 -9.62 -29.92 4.36
N GLY A 496 -8.45 -29.90 3.71
CA GLY A 496 -8.31 -29.66 2.26
C GLY A 496 -8.19 -28.20 1.83
N VAL A 497 -8.10 -27.23 2.74
CA VAL A 497 -7.88 -25.81 2.40
C VAL A 497 -6.49 -25.61 1.80
N PRO A 498 -6.35 -25.05 0.57
CA PRO A 498 -5.04 -24.79 -0.04
C PRO A 498 -4.21 -23.75 0.72
N GLN A 499 -2.88 -23.95 0.77
CA GLN A 499 -1.98 -23.01 1.44
C GLN A 499 -2.00 -21.60 0.83
N SER A 500 -2.25 -21.51 -0.49
CA SER A 500 -2.40 -20.25 -1.22
C SER A 500 -3.54 -19.38 -0.69
N ASP A 501 -4.54 -19.98 -0.05
CA ASP A 501 -5.83 -19.37 0.26
C ASP A 501 -5.90 -18.99 1.75
N ILE A 502 -4.80 -19.21 2.48
CA ILE A 502 -4.64 -18.87 3.90
C ILE A 502 -3.64 -17.71 4.05
N ALA A 503 -4.03 -16.70 4.83
CA ALA A 503 -3.14 -15.67 5.34
C ALA A 503 -3.07 -15.69 6.87
N VAL A 504 -1.92 -15.31 7.43
CA VAL A 504 -1.79 -14.95 8.85
C VAL A 504 -1.29 -13.51 9.00
N ILE A 505 -2.07 -12.71 9.73
CA ILE A 505 -1.79 -11.31 10.01
C ILE A 505 -1.52 -11.08 11.51
N SER A 506 -0.58 -10.18 11.81
CA SER A 506 -0.38 -9.68 13.18
C SER A 506 0.17 -8.25 13.16
N PRO A 507 -0.29 -7.34 14.03
CA PRO A 507 0.20 -5.96 14.05
C PRO A 507 1.67 -5.82 14.53
N TYR A 508 2.32 -6.89 15.01
CA TYR A 508 3.69 -6.83 15.53
C TYR A 508 4.68 -7.66 14.69
N ASN A 509 5.69 -6.99 14.12
CA ASN A 509 6.71 -7.63 13.28
C ASN A 509 7.52 -8.74 13.99
N ALA A 510 7.61 -8.75 15.32
CA ALA A 510 8.19 -9.88 16.05
C ALA A 510 7.27 -11.11 16.08
N GLN A 511 5.95 -10.91 16.23
CA GLN A 511 4.97 -11.99 16.15
C GLN A 511 4.89 -12.57 14.73
N VAL A 512 4.98 -11.74 13.70
CA VAL A 512 5.12 -12.18 12.30
C VAL A 512 6.33 -13.12 12.12
N ARG A 513 7.49 -12.79 12.70
CA ARG A 513 8.67 -13.67 12.68
C ARG A 513 8.45 -14.95 13.50
N ALA A 514 7.81 -14.86 14.67
CA ALA A 514 7.54 -16.02 15.52
C ALA A 514 6.62 -17.03 14.83
N VAL A 515 5.51 -16.57 14.24
CA VAL A 515 4.56 -17.38 13.47
C VAL A 515 5.25 -18.03 12.26
N LYS A 516 6.02 -17.27 11.46
CA LYS A 516 6.81 -17.85 10.35
C LYS A 516 7.75 -18.95 10.83
N THR A 517 8.43 -18.73 11.96
CA THR A 517 9.37 -19.72 12.53
C THR A 517 8.72 -21.06 12.85
N VAL A 518 7.42 -21.09 13.17
CA VAL A 518 6.65 -22.33 13.43
C VAL A 518 6.03 -22.89 12.15
N LEU A 519 5.36 -22.06 11.34
CA LEU A 519 4.63 -22.50 10.14
C LEU A 519 5.54 -22.94 8.98
N HIS A 520 6.54 -22.12 8.66
CA HIS A 520 7.13 -22.06 7.30
C HIS A 520 7.93 -23.31 6.89
N LYS A 521 8.21 -24.21 7.85
CA LYS A 521 8.84 -25.51 7.62
C LYS A 521 7.89 -26.56 7.04
N GLU A 522 6.60 -26.49 7.39
CA GLU A 522 5.55 -27.44 6.99
C GLU A 522 4.56 -26.80 6.00
N TYR A 523 4.37 -25.49 6.12
CA TYR A 523 3.49 -24.67 5.30
C TYR A 523 4.26 -23.47 4.67
N PRO A 524 5.10 -23.71 3.64
CA PRO A 524 5.99 -22.69 3.07
C PRO A 524 5.28 -21.64 2.21
N ASP A 525 4.05 -21.91 1.77
CA ASP A 525 3.33 -21.09 0.77
C ASP A 525 2.25 -20.19 1.38
N ILE A 526 1.96 -20.36 2.67
CA ILE A 526 1.05 -19.49 3.44
C ILE A 526 1.66 -18.11 3.60
N GLU A 527 0.92 -17.07 3.24
CA GLU A 527 1.37 -15.69 3.41
C GLU A 527 1.29 -15.26 4.88
N VAL A 528 2.39 -14.78 5.45
CA VAL A 528 2.46 -14.30 6.84
C VAL A 528 3.12 -12.91 6.89
N GLY A 529 2.48 -11.95 7.57
CA GLY A 529 2.88 -10.53 7.48
C GLY A 529 2.19 -9.58 8.46
N SER A 530 2.56 -8.30 8.42
CA SER A 530 1.89 -7.26 9.20
C SER A 530 0.57 -6.83 8.55
N VAL A 531 -0.30 -6.18 9.33
CA VAL A 531 -1.58 -5.65 8.83
C VAL A 531 -1.34 -4.66 7.67
N ASP A 532 -0.33 -3.81 7.78
CA ASP A 532 0.12 -2.87 6.74
C ASP A 532 0.59 -3.61 5.47
N GLY A 533 1.33 -4.72 5.64
CA GLY A 533 1.79 -5.55 4.53
C GLY A 533 0.67 -6.28 3.77
N PHE A 534 -0.49 -6.44 4.40
CA PHE A 534 -1.69 -7.09 3.87
C PHE A 534 -2.77 -6.12 3.36
N GLN A 535 -2.57 -4.81 3.51
CA GLN A 535 -3.54 -3.82 3.05
C GLN A 535 -3.82 -3.96 1.53
N GLY A 536 -5.10 -3.89 1.15
CA GLY A 536 -5.56 -4.14 -0.22
C GLY A 536 -5.73 -5.62 -0.63
N ARG A 537 -5.06 -6.57 0.02
CA ARG A 537 -5.13 -8.01 -0.31
C ARG A 537 -6.47 -8.65 0.11
N GLU A 538 -6.71 -9.87 -0.35
CA GLU A 538 -7.76 -10.79 0.10
C GLU A 538 -7.28 -12.24 0.08
N LYS A 539 -7.94 -13.08 0.89
CA LYS A 539 -7.80 -14.54 1.01
C LYS A 539 -9.09 -15.11 1.58
N ASP A 540 -9.41 -16.35 1.25
CA ASP A 540 -10.58 -17.07 1.78
C ASP A 540 -10.46 -17.29 3.31
N VAL A 541 -9.24 -17.53 3.80
CA VAL A 541 -8.93 -17.62 5.24
C VAL A 541 -7.95 -16.54 5.68
N SER A 542 -8.28 -15.82 6.76
CA SER A 542 -7.40 -14.83 7.39
C SER A 542 -7.35 -15.04 8.90
N ILE A 543 -6.20 -15.49 9.42
CA ILE A 543 -5.98 -15.76 10.85
C ILE A 543 -5.28 -14.55 11.49
N GLY A 544 -5.90 -13.94 12.50
CA GLY A 544 -5.36 -12.79 13.21
C GLY A 544 -4.71 -13.14 14.56
N SER A 545 -3.39 -13.03 14.68
CA SER A 545 -2.69 -13.10 15.97
C SER A 545 -2.70 -11.72 16.65
N MET A 546 -3.77 -11.49 17.41
CA MET A 546 -4.10 -10.23 18.11
C MET A 546 -3.33 -10.08 19.42
N PHE A 547 -2.00 -10.03 19.30
CA PHE A 547 -1.08 -9.85 20.40
C PHE A 547 -1.43 -8.62 21.28
N VAL A 548 -1.50 -8.82 22.61
CA VAL A 548 -1.68 -7.89 23.76
C VAL A 548 -2.92 -8.19 24.63
N SER A 549 -2.68 -8.56 25.89
CA SER A 549 -3.69 -8.79 26.94
C SER A 549 -4.53 -7.55 27.31
N ALA A 550 -4.05 -6.35 27.00
CA ALA A 550 -4.74 -5.08 27.28
C ALA A 550 -5.91 -4.76 26.32
N PHE A 551 -6.24 -5.63 25.34
CA PHE A 551 -7.33 -5.43 24.37
C PHE A 551 -8.76 -5.60 24.94
N LYS A 552 -8.95 -5.22 26.21
CA LYS A 552 -10.18 -5.38 27.00
C LYS A 552 -11.45 -4.88 26.28
N LYS A 553 -11.36 -3.71 25.62
CA LYS A 553 -12.45 -3.12 24.80
C LYS A 553 -12.81 -3.92 23.55
N VAL A 554 -11.88 -4.65 22.92
CA VAL A 554 -12.23 -5.56 21.82
C VAL A 554 -12.95 -6.76 22.42
N ARG A 555 -12.39 -7.36 23.47
CA ARG A 555 -12.97 -8.53 24.14
C ARG A 555 -14.40 -8.28 24.63
N GLU A 556 -14.69 -7.12 25.21
CA GLU A 556 -16.05 -6.68 25.59
C GLU A 556 -17.03 -6.72 24.41
N ASN A 557 -16.65 -6.22 23.22
CA ASN A 557 -17.51 -6.23 22.03
C ASN A 557 -17.76 -7.62 21.43
N PHE A 558 -16.87 -8.59 21.66
CA PHE A 558 -17.01 -9.98 21.19
C PHE A 558 -17.70 -10.91 22.21
N GLN A 559 -18.04 -10.44 23.43
CA GLN A 559 -18.77 -11.27 24.42
C GLN A 559 -20.18 -11.68 23.96
N HIS A 560 -20.75 -10.99 22.97
CA HIS A 560 -22.07 -11.30 22.39
C HIS A 560 -22.05 -12.45 21.36
N LEU A 561 -20.88 -13.03 21.08
CA LEU A 561 -20.66 -14.13 20.13
C LEU A 561 -20.24 -15.43 20.85
N LYS A 562 -20.72 -15.62 22.08
CA LYS A 562 -20.54 -16.83 22.93
C LYS A 562 -21.85 -17.59 23.09
#